data_AF-A0A969U6N8-F1
#
_entry.id   AF-A0A969U6N8-F1
#
_cell.length_a   1.000
_cell.length_b   1.000
_cell.length_c   1.000
_cell.angle_alpha   90.00
_cell.angle_beta   90.00
_cell.angle_gamma   90.00
#
_symmetry.space_group_name_H-M   'P 1'
#
loop_
_entity.id
_entity.type
_entity.pdbx_description
1 polymer ?
#
loop_
_entity_poly.entity_id
_entity_poly.type
_entity_poly.pdbx_seq_one_letter_code
_entity_poly.pdbx_strand_id
1 'polypeptide(L)'
;MKIYLVKLQQAAVMTGIALSGIEVGGAILPANALTFNFTPAAGTSQQAIEGFTTAGSLWSSLFTDNVTVNININFTTLGAGTLGEASSTTQSFGYDRVYGALNNDRTSADDNTAVNSLSKAPTFNMLINRTANSPNGAGSATPYLDSNGDANNKLSLIYCQC
;
A
#
# COMPACT_ATOMS: atom_id res chain seq x y z
N MET A 1 28.25 -38.51 6.56
CA MET A 1 27.68 -37.31 5.90
C MET A 1 26.21 -37.58 5.65
N LYS A 2 25.31 -36.92 6.37
CA LYS A 2 23.85 -37.20 6.33
C LYS A 2 23.21 -36.41 5.20
N ILE A 3 22.59 -37.11 4.26
CA ILE A 3 21.81 -36.54 3.16
C ILE A 3 20.36 -36.47 3.64
N TYR A 4 19.79 -35.26 3.64
CA TYR A 4 18.39 -35.04 4.01
C TYR A 4 17.58 -34.70 2.76
N LEU A 5 16.69 -35.59 2.36
CA LEU A 5 15.73 -35.41 1.26
C LEU A 5 14.55 -34.56 1.76
N VAL A 6 14.37 -33.36 1.21
CA VAL A 6 13.17 -32.55 1.44
C VAL A 6 12.05 -33.05 0.53
N LYS A 7 10.97 -33.58 1.11
CA LYS A 7 9.76 -33.97 0.38
C LYS A 7 8.82 -32.76 0.32
N LEU A 8 8.70 -32.13 -0.85
CA LEU A 8 7.66 -31.14 -1.14
C LEU A 8 6.37 -31.87 -1.51
N GLN A 9 5.36 -31.85 -0.62
CA GLN A 9 4.01 -32.28 -0.97
C GLN A 9 3.31 -31.10 -1.65
N GLN A 10 3.29 -31.09 -2.99
CA GLN A 10 2.51 -30.13 -3.76
C GLN A 10 1.22 -30.81 -4.23
N ALA A 11 0.09 -30.38 -3.67
CA ALA A 11 -1.22 -30.72 -4.20
C ALA A 11 -1.53 -29.75 -5.34
N ALA A 12 -1.11 -30.10 -6.56
CA ALA A 12 -1.57 -29.43 -7.78
C ALA A 12 -2.91 -30.04 -8.19
N VAL A 13 -3.98 -29.25 -8.11
CA VAL A 13 -5.26 -29.60 -8.77
C VAL A 13 -5.05 -29.37 -10.26
N MET A 14 -4.76 -30.47 -10.96
CA MET A 14 -4.68 -30.55 -12.41
C MET A 14 -6.06 -30.89 -12.97
N THR A 15 -6.62 -29.99 -13.78
CA THR A 15 -7.63 -30.35 -14.78
C THR A 15 -7.14 -29.87 -16.14
N GLY A 16 -7.13 -30.79 -17.12
CA GLY A 16 -6.36 -30.77 -18.37
C GLY A 16 -6.64 -29.61 -19.32
N ILE A 17 -5.77 -29.33 -20.30
CA ILE A 17 -5.61 -30.08 -21.57
C ILE A 17 -4.14 -30.06 -22.03
N ALA A 18 -3.70 -31.12 -22.72
CA ALA A 18 -2.32 -31.40 -23.13
C ALA A 18 -2.00 -31.04 -24.60
N LEU A 19 -0.68 -31.07 -24.90
CA LEU A 19 0.06 -30.98 -26.18
C LEU A 19 0.29 -29.56 -26.74
N SER A 20 1.49 -29.07 -27.05
CA SER A 20 2.83 -29.67 -27.17
C SER A 20 3.86 -28.56 -27.43
N GLY A 21 5.04 -28.62 -26.79
CA GLY A 21 6.27 -28.02 -27.33
C GLY A 21 6.72 -26.68 -26.72
N ILE A 22 7.99 -26.69 -26.28
CA ILE A 22 8.78 -25.60 -25.68
C ILE A 22 8.43 -25.31 -24.22
N GLU A 23 9.21 -25.95 -23.34
CA GLU A 23 9.42 -25.51 -21.97
C GLU A 23 10.17 -24.17 -22.02
N VAL A 24 9.43 -23.08 -22.21
CA VAL A 24 9.91 -21.78 -21.78
C VAL A 24 9.82 -21.84 -20.27
N GLY A 25 10.94 -22.20 -19.62
CA GLY A 25 11.22 -21.88 -18.23
C GLY A 25 11.32 -20.37 -18.03
N GLY A 26 10.30 -19.65 -18.53
CA GLY A 26 10.08 -18.27 -18.20
C GLY A 26 9.76 -18.28 -16.73
N ALA A 27 10.65 -17.69 -15.93
CA ALA A 27 10.18 -17.02 -14.75
C ALA A 27 8.88 -16.31 -15.18
N ILE A 28 7.76 -16.68 -14.58
CA ILE A 28 6.58 -15.84 -14.62
C ILE A 28 7.04 -14.59 -13.88
N LEU A 29 7.67 -13.67 -14.62
CA LEU A 29 7.91 -12.34 -14.13
C LEU A 29 6.52 -11.88 -13.70
N PRO A 30 6.35 -11.41 -12.46
CA PRO A 30 5.07 -10.89 -12.08
C PRO A 30 4.69 -9.87 -13.15
N ALA A 31 3.49 -10.03 -13.71
CA ALA A 31 3.00 -9.04 -14.64
C ALA A 31 3.06 -7.71 -13.88
N ASN A 32 3.83 -6.74 -14.40
CA ASN A 32 3.83 -5.38 -13.90
C ASN A 32 2.42 -4.86 -14.04
N ALA A 33 1.62 -5.02 -12.99
CA ALA A 33 0.19 -4.78 -13.03
C ALA A 33 -0.15 -3.39 -12.48
N LEU A 34 0.79 -2.75 -11.77
CA LEU A 34 0.67 -1.35 -11.39
C LEU A 34 0.80 -0.48 -12.64
N THR A 35 -0.23 0.29 -12.94
CA THR A 35 -0.27 1.21 -14.07
C THR A 35 -0.47 2.63 -13.58
N PHE A 36 0.34 3.56 -14.08
CA PHE A 36 0.10 4.99 -13.89
C PHE A 36 -0.64 5.57 -15.08
N ASN A 37 -1.76 6.24 -14.82
CA ASN A 37 -2.51 7.01 -15.80
C ASN A 37 -2.23 8.51 -15.56
N PHE A 38 -1.35 9.09 -16.39
CA PHE A 38 -0.94 10.48 -16.27
C PHE A 38 -1.81 11.40 -17.13
N THR A 39 -2.37 12.44 -16.51
CA THR A 39 -3.12 13.49 -17.20
C THR A 39 -2.40 14.83 -17.02
N PRO A 40 -1.55 15.25 -17.99
CA PRO A 40 -0.86 16.53 -17.91
C PRO A 40 -1.79 17.71 -18.18
N ALA A 41 -1.63 18.77 -17.38
CA ALA A 41 -2.29 20.05 -17.61
C ALA A 41 -1.75 20.72 -18.88
N ALA A 42 -2.58 21.55 -19.52
CA ALA A 42 -2.17 22.30 -20.70
C ALA A 42 -0.94 23.18 -20.41
N GLY A 43 0.05 23.13 -21.29
CA GLY A 43 1.31 23.87 -21.12
C GLY A 43 2.36 23.18 -20.26
N THR A 44 2.11 21.97 -19.75
CA THR A 44 3.13 21.16 -19.09
C THR A 44 4.28 20.87 -20.06
N SER A 45 5.53 21.09 -19.64
CA SER A 45 6.69 20.85 -20.48
C SER A 45 6.86 19.36 -20.79
N GLN A 46 7.35 19.06 -21.99
CA GLN A 46 7.59 17.68 -22.41
C GLN A 46 8.58 16.96 -21.47
N GLN A 47 9.60 17.67 -21.00
CA GLN A 47 10.59 17.15 -20.06
C GLN A 47 9.95 16.72 -18.73
N ALA A 48 8.95 17.48 -18.24
CA ALA A 48 8.24 17.10 -17.03
C ALA A 48 7.40 15.83 -17.26
N ILE A 49 6.68 15.75 -18.38
CA ILE A 49 5.88 14.56 -18.76
C ILE A 49 6.78 13.32 -18.84
N GLU A 50 7.95 13.43 -19.47
CA GLU A 50 8.93 12.35 -19.56
C GLU A 50 9.48 11.94 -18.18
N GLY A 51 9.73 12.90 -17.30
CA GLY A 51 10.13 12.64 -15.92
C GLY A 51 9.09 11.82 -15.16
N PHE A 52 7.82 12.25 -15.18
CA PHE A 52 6.72 11.50 -14.57
C PHE A 52 6.55 10.11 -15.19
N THR A 53 6.64 9.99 -16.52
CA THR A 53 6.53 8.71 -17.22
C THR A 53 7.67 7.75 -16.86
N THR A 54 8.90 8.26 -16.74
CA THR A 54 10.06 7.48 -16.33
C THR A 54 9.91 7.00 -14.88
N ALA A 55 9.48 7.89 -13.98
CA ALA A 55 9.22 7.51 -12.60
C ALA A 55 8.08 6.48 -12.49
N GLY A 56 6.98 6.69 -13.21
CA GLY A 56 5.87 5.72 -13.27
C GLY A 56 6.34 4.36 -13.75
N SER A 57 7.15 4.31 -14.81
CA SER A 57 7.72 3.05 -15.33
C SER A 57 8.63 2.36 -14.32
N LEU A 58 9.46 3.12 -13.59
CA LEU A 58 10.31 2.58 -12.54
C LEU A 58 9.48 1.94 -11.43
N TRP A 59 8.49 2.65 -10.89
CA TRP A 59 7.65 2.11 -9.82
C TRP A 59 6.79 0.94 -10.29
N SER A 60 6.22 1.02 -11.49
CA SER A 60 5.49 -0.10 -12.11
C SER A 60 6.34 -1.36 -12.27
N SER A 61 7.67 -1.25 -12.40
CA SER A 61 8.57 -2.40 -12.48
C SER A 61 8.82 -3.12 -11.14
N LEU A 62 8.48 -2.46 -10.02
CA LEU A 62 8.71 -2.97 -8.67
C LEU A 62 7.46 -3.60 -8.06
N PHE A 63 6.27 -3.19 -8.50
CA PHE A 63 5.00 -3.58 -7.90
C PHE A 63 4.20 -4.51 -8.81
N THR A 64 3.66 -5.56 -8.19
CA THR A 64 2.97 -6.65 -8.89
C THR A 64 1.45 -6.56 -8.77
N ASP A 65 0.95 -5.62 -7.95
CA ASP A 65 -0.47 -5.42 -7.71
C ASP A 65 -1.16 -4.80 -8.92
N ASN A 66 -2.31 -5.34 -9.30
CA ASN A 66 -3.12 -4.82 -10.40
C ASN A 66 -3.90 -3.57 -9.98
N VAL A 67 -3.19 -2.45 -9.94
CA VAL A 67 -3.71 -1.16 -9.48
C VAL A 67 -3.49 -0.12 -10.57
N THR A 68 -4.47 0.75 -10.78
CA THR A 68 -4.30 1.95 -11.61
C THR A 68 -4.24 3.18 -10.73
N VAL A 69 -3.13 3.91 -10.80
CA VAL A 69 -2.93 5.18 -10.10
C VAL A 69 -3.11 6.32 -11.09
N ASN A 70 -4.10 7.17 -10.85
CA ASN A 70 -4.38 8.34 -11.68
C ASN A 70 -3.65 9.56 -11.12
N ILE A 71 -2.80 10.18 -11.93
CA ILE A 71 -2.01 11.34 -11.53
C ILE A 71 -2.27 12.48 -12.50
N ASN A 72 -2.80 13.59 -11.97
CA ASN A 72 -2.90 14.84 -12.72
C ASN A 72 -1.57 15.61 -12.57
N ILE A 73 -0.84 15.79 -13.66
CA ILE A 73 0.43 16.54 -13.63
C ILE A 73 0.08 18.02 -13.82
N ASN A 74 0.22 18.80 -12.77
CA ASN A 74 -0.06 20.24 -12.82
C ASN A 74 0.98 21.03 -12.02
N PHE A 75 1.59 22.01 -12.66
CA PHE A 75 2.47 22.97 -11.99
C PHE A 75 1.66 24.24 -11.72
N THR A 76 1.27 24.42 -10.47
CA THR A 76 0.58 25.64 -10.04
C THR A 76 1.63 26.68 -9.68
N THR A 77 1.45 27.93 -10.14
CA THR A 77 2.32 29.04 -9.73
C THR A 77 2.25 29.18 -8.21
N LEU A 78 3.41 29.05 -7.55
CA LEU A 78 3.50 29.26 -6.12
C LEU A 78 3.30 30.75 -5.79
N GLY A 79 2.86 31.04 -4.57
CA GLY A 79 2.76 32.42 -4.08
C GLY A 79 4.08 33.19 -4.19
N ALA A 80 4.01 34.52 -4.30
CA ALA A 80 5.21 35.35 -4.38
C ALA A 80 6.15 35.11 -3.19
N GLY A 81 7.42 34.79 -3.46
CA GLY A 81 8.41 34.46 -2.45
C GLY A 81 8.44 32.99 -2.02
N THR A 82 7.54 32.14 -2.53
CA THR A 82 7.53 30.70 -2.24
C THR A 82 8.40 29.95 -3.24
N LEU A 83 9.46 29.30 -2.74
CA LEU A 83 10.41 28.53 -3.57
C LEU A 83 10.01 27.06 -3.76
N GLY A 84 9.08 26.57 -2.94
CA GLY A 84 8.56 25.21 -2.98
C GLY A 84 7.35 25.07 -2.06
N GLU A 85 6.43 24.19 -2.42
CA GLU A 85 5.27 23.80 -1.63
C GLU A 85 5.18 22.27 -1.63
N ALA A 86 4.69 21.70 -0.54
CA ALA A 86 4.27 20.31 -0.47
C ALA A 86 2.84 20.27 0.05
N SER A 87 2.00 19.46 -0.57
CA SER A 87 0.63 19.24 -0.12
C SER A 87 0.40 17.76 0.13
N SER A 88 -0.56 17.45 0.99
CA SER A 88 -0.95 16.08 1.26
C SER A 88 -2.46 15.97 1.28
N THR A 89 -2.97 14.90 0.70
CA THR A 89 -4.37 14.53 0.81
C THR A 89 -4.49 13.27 1.65
N THR A 90 -5.46 13.25 2.56
CA THR A 90 -5.74 12.07 3.38
C THR A 90 -6.90 11.29 2.79
N GLN A 91 -6.75 9.98 2.69
CA GLN A 91 -7.87 9.07 2.47
C GLN A 91 -8.15 8.29 3.75
N SER A 92 -9.43 8.08 4.04
CA SER A 92 -9.87 7.36 5.22
C SER A 92 -10.56 6.07 4.81
N PHE A 93 -10.10 4.96 5.36
CA PHE A 93 -10.67 3.64 5.14
C PHE A 93 -11.05 3.03 6.49
N GLY A 94 -12.14 2.23 6.49
CA GLY A 94 -12.46 1.40 7.64
C GLY A 94 -11.32 0.42 7.94
N TYR A 95 -10.98 0.27 9.21
CA TYR A 95 -9.92 -0.64 9.66
C TYR A 95 -10.24 -2.09 9.26
N ASP A 96 -11.51 -2.48 9.30
CA ASP A 96 -11.98 -3.78 8.81
C ASP A 96 -11.65 -4.01 7.33
N ARG A 97 -11.82 -2.99 6.48
CA ARG A 97 -11.44 -3.04 5.06
C ARG A 97 -9.93 -3.18 4.90
N VAL A 98 -9.15 -2.45 5.69
CA VAL A 98 -7.68 -2.51 5.66
C VAL A 98 -7.19 -3.88 6.15
N TYR A 99 -7.69 -4.36 7.30
CA TYR A 99 -7.38 -5.69 7.82
C TYR A 99 -7.77 -6.77 6.82
N GLY A 100 -8.96 -6.69 6.22
CA GLY A 100 -9.42 -7.63 5.20
C GLY A 100 -8.49 -7.70 3.99
N ALA A 101 -8.05 -6.53 3.48
CA ALA A 101 -7.09 -6.46 2.39
C ALA A 101 -5.75 -7.11 2.77
N LEU A 102 -5.16 -6.71 3.91
CA LEU A 102 -3.90 -7.27 4.40
C LEU A 102 -3.99 -8.78 4.63
N ASN A 103 -5.10 -9.27 5.20
CA ASN A 103 -5.29 -10.70 5.48
C ASN A 103 -5.40 -11.54 4.21
N ASN A 104 -6.00 -10.99 3.16
CA ASN A 104 -6.15 -11.67 1.87
C ASN A 104 -4.87 -11.64 1.04
N ASP A 105 -3.97 -10.69 1.30
CA ASP A 105 -2.75 -10.44 0.52
C ASP A 105 -1.47 -11.04 1.14
N ARG A 106 -1.61 -11.90 2.15
CA ARG A 106 -0.46 -12.52 2.82
C ARG A 106 0.21 -13.53 1.90
N THR A 107 1.50 -13.38 1.65
CA THR A 107 2.29 -14.30 0.82
C THR A 107 3.45 -14.94 1.56
N SER A 108 3.95 -14.29 2.63
CA SER A 108 5.12 -14.71 3.39
C SER A 108 4.81 -15.13 4.83
N ALA A 109 5.77 -15.80 5.49
CA ALA A 109 5.67 -16.10 6.92
C ALA A 109 5.67 -14.82 7.78
N ASP A 110 6.38 -13.79 7.32
CA ASP A 110 6.43 -12.49 7.99
C ASP A 110 5.08 -11.77 7.87
N ASP A 111 4.43 -11.81 6.70
CA ASP A 111 3.08 -11.26 6.50
C ASP A 111 2.08 -11.93 7.44
N ASN A 112 2.18 -13.26 7.55
CA ASN A 112 1.34 -14.02 8.48
C ASN A 112 1.57 -13.61 9.92
N THR A 113 2.82 -13.44 10.34
CA THR A 113 3.17 -12.99 11.69
C THR A 113 2.65 -11.59 11.95
N ALA A 114 2.85 -10.67 11.01
CA ALA A 114 2.41 -9.29 11.10
C ALA A 114 0.87 -9.21 11.20
N VAL A 115 0.13 -9.80 10.27
CA VAL A 115 -1.34 -9.72 10.26
C VAL A 115 -1.96 -10.45 11.45
N ASN A 116 -1.40 -11.58 11.88
CA ASN A 116 -1.91 -12.29 13.06
C ASN A 116 -1.71 -11.51 14.36
N SER A 117 -0.81 -10.53 14.39
CA SER A 117 -0.64 -9.62 15.54
C SER A 117 -1.67 -8.50 15.59
N LEU A 118 -2.42 -8.27 14.51
CA LEU A 118 -3.43 -7.22 14.41
C LEU A 118 -4.76 -7.63 15.05
N SER A 119 -5.55 -6.64 15.48
CA SER A 119 -6.92 -6.88 15.95
C SER A 119 -7.79 -7.41 14.80
N LYS A 120 -8.54 -8.49 15.04
CA LYS A 120 -9.52 -9.02 14.08
C LYS A 120 -10.89 -8.37 14.19
N ALA A 121 -11.12 -7.58 15.24
CA ALA A 121 -12.33 -6.78 15.39
C ALA A 121 -12.29 -5.59 14.42
N PRO A 122 -13.44 -4.97 14.09
CA PRO A 122 -13.46 -3.75 13.27
C PRO A 122 -12.86 -2.52 13.98
N THR A 123 -12.27 -2.71 15.16
CA THR A 123 -11.57 -1.70 15.94
C THR A 123 -10.22 -2.21 16.42
N PHE A 124 -9.27 -1.30 16.61
CA PHE A 124 -7.99 -1.56 17.28
C PHE A 124 -7.76 -0.57 18.42
N ASN A 125 -7.06 -1.03 19.46
CA ASN A 125 -6.71 -0.18 20.61
C ASN A 125 -5.41 0.56 20.32
N MET A 126 -5.27 1.77 20.84
CA MET A 126 -4.10 2.62 20.62
C MET A 126 -3.55 3.14 21.93
N LEU A 127 -2.23 3.15 22.09
CA LEU A 127 -1.58 3.88 23.18
C LEU A 127 -1.20 5.26 22.67
N ILE A 128 -1.92 6.30 23.09
CA ILE A 128 -1.79 7.66 22.54
C ILE A 128 -1.64 8.72 23.62
N ASN A 129 -1.18 9.90 23.24
CA ASN A 129 -1.12 11.10 24.07
C ASN A 129 -1.34 12.36 23.20
N ARG A 130 -1.30 13.54 23.82
CA ARG A 130 -1.41 14.84 23.12
C ARG A 130 -2.71 15.05 22.34
N THR A 131 -3.77 14.35 22.71
CA THR A 131 -5.10 14.51 22.12
C THR A 131 -5.93 15.54 22.87
N ALA A 132 -6.89 16.16 22.19
CA ALA A 132 -7.82 17.10 22.82
C ALA A 132 -8.75 16.42 23.83
N ASN A 133 -9.08 15.14 23.62
CA ASN A 133 -9.96 14.31 24.46
C ASN A 133 -9.21 13.46 25.48
N SER A 134 -7.95 13.76 25.79
CA SER A 134 -7.19 12.97 26.77
C SER A 134 -7.84 13.01 28.16
N PRO A 135 -8.00 11.85 28.84
CA PRO A 135 -8.54 11.79 30.21
C PRO A 135 -7.62 12.45 31.23
N ASN A 136 -6.34 12.66 30.89
CA ASN A 136 -5.34 13.34 31.72
C ASN A 136 -5.33 14.87 31.50
N GLY A 137 -6.33 15.42 30.79
CA GLY A 137 -6.42 16.82 30.37
C GLY A 137 -5.99 17.03 28.92
N ALA A 138 -6.65 17.97 28.23
CA ALA A 138 -6.41 18.24 26.81
C ALA A 138 -4.92 18.55 26.53
N GLY A 139 -4.34 17.85 25.55
CA GLY A 139 -2.94 18.01 25.16
C GLY A 139 -1.92 17.39 26.13
N SER A 140 -2.36 16.63 27.13
CA SER A 140 -1.46 15.98 28.10
C SER A 140 -0.44 15.05 27.44
N ALA A 141 0.79 15.08 27.95
CA ALA A 141 1.87 14.20 27.49
C ALA A 141 1.77 12.77 28.04
N THR A 142 0.99 12.55 29.10
CA THR A 142 0.81 11.25 29.73
C THR A 142 0.04 10.32 28.81
N PRO A 143 0.64 9.21 28.33
CA PRO A 143 -0.05 8.24 27.49
C PRO A 143 -1.26 7.63 28.19
N TYR A 144 -2.29 7.34 27.41
CA TYR A 144 -3.47 6.61 27.84
C TYR A 144 -3.87 5.60 26.78
N LEU A 145 -4.51 4.52 27.22
CA LEU A 145 -5.08 3.53 26.33
C LEU A 145 -6.39 4.08 25.75
N ASP A 146 -6.42 4.24 24.44
CA ASP A 146 -7.63 4.53 23.69
C ASP A 146 -8.22 3.23 23.15
N SER A 147 -9.37 2.86 23.71
CA SER A 147 -10.09 1.63 23.42
C SER A 147 -11.60 1.84 23.51
N ASN A 148 -12.07 3.06 23.20
CA ASN A 148 -13.46 3.45 23.39
C ASN A 148 -14.35 3.13 22.15
N GLY A 149 -13.73 2.65 21.07
CA GLY A 149 -14.40 2.28 19.82
C GLY A 149 -14.86 3.49 18.99
N ASP A 150 -14.31 4.68 19.23
CA ASP A 150 -14.63 5.88 18.46
C ASP A 150 -13.95 5.87 17.08
N ALA A 151 -14.04 6.98 16.35
CA ALA A 151 -13.59 7.07 14.96
C ALA A 151 -12.10 6.70 14.80
N ASN A 152 -11.23 7.05 15.75
CA ASN A 152 -9.79 6.79 15.60
C ASN A 152 -9.43 5.30 15.80
N ASN A 153 -10.27 4.54 16.51
CA ASN A 153 -10.11 3.09 16.65
C ASN A 153 -10.66 2.33 15.43
N LYS A 154 -11.46 2.98 14.58
CA LYS A 154 -12.15 2.38 13.42
C LYS A 154 -11.57 2.76 12.07
N LEU A 155 -10.83 3.87 12.00
CA LEU A 155 -10.36 4.43 10.74
C LEU A 155 -8.86 4.29 10.63
N SER A 156 -8.41 3.84 9.47
CA SER A 156 -7.02 3.94 9.04
C SER A 156 -6.87 5.12 8.10
N LEU A 157 -6.10 6.12 8.52
CA LEU A 157 -5.73 7.27 7.70
C LEU A 157 -4.50 6.90 6.88
N ILE A 158 -4.64 6.92 5.56
CA ILE A 158 -3.51 6.73 4.64
C ILE A 158 -3.15 8.11 4.09
N TYR A 159 -1.90 8.51 4.34
CA TYR A 159 -1.33 9.75 3.82
C TYR A 159 -0.82 9.52 2.41
N CYS A 160 -1.35 10.28 1.45
CA CYS A 160 -0.75 10.40 0.13
C CYS A 160 -0.07 11.77 0.05
N GLN A 161 1.25 11.78 -0.12
CA GLN A 161 1.99 13.01 -0.41
C GLN A 161 1.99 13.23 -1.92
N CYS A 162 1.60 14.43 -2.35
CA CYS A 162 1.70 14.87 -3.74
C CYS A 162 2.75 15.98 -3.83
#